data_AF-A0A060CA70-F1
#
_entry.id   AF-A0A060CA70-F1
#
_cell.length_a   1.000
_cell.length_b   1.000
_cell.length_c   1.000
_cell.angle_alpha   90.00
_cell.angle_beta   90.00
_cell.angle_gamma   90.00
#
_symmetry.space_group_name_H-M   'P 1'
#
loop_
_entity.id
_entity.type
_entity.pdbx_description
1 polymer ?
#
loop_
_entity_poly.entity_id
_entity_poly.type
_entity_poly.pdbx_seq_one_letter_code
_entity_poly.pdbx_strand_id
1 'polypeptide(L)'
;MRDQYLSGYQAAIDAGAPLVMTAFNTFQGQPATGNYHLMRDILRRELGFQGLLISDWDAIGEMVAHGTAADLQDAAQQALKAGVDIDMMSMAYLKLTAQKNPSS
;
A
#
# COMPACT_ATOMS: atom_id res chain seq x y z
N MET A 1 4.67 4.64 22.25
CA MET A 1 5.31 4.80 20.94
C MET A 1 4.27 4.81 19.81
N ARG A 2 3.40 3.79 19.67
CA ARG A 2 2.32 3.76 18.65
C ARG A 2 1.46 5.03 18.61
N ASP A 3 0.91 5.46 19.75
CA ASP A 3 0.06 6.66 19.82
C ASP A 3 0.79 7.96 19.43
N GLN A 4 2.10 8.01 19.64
CA GLN A 4 2.91 9.20 19.35
C GLN A 4 3.12 9.38 17.84
N TYR A 5 3.23 8.28 17.09
CA TYR A 5 3.30 8.32 15.62
C TYR A 5 1.92 8.42 14.97
N LEU A 6 0.90 7.75 15.52
CA LEU A 6 -0.44 7.74 14.91
C LEU A 6 -1.22 9.05 15.09
N SER A 7 -0.95 9.82 16.14
CA SER A 7 -1.68 11.06 16.44
C SER A 7 -1.62 12.10 15.32
N GLY A 8 -0.47 12.24 14.64
CA GLY A 8 -0.33 13.15 13.50
C GLY A 8 -1.17 12.72 12.30
N TYR A 9 -1.20 11.42 12.00
CA TYR A 9 -2.02 10.89 10.91
C TYR A 9 -3.51 10.99 11.23
N GLN A 10 -3.92 10.70 12.47
CA GLN A 10 -5.31 10.83 12.89
C GLN A 10 -5.80 12.28 12.73
N ALA A 11 -5.02 13.27 13.17
CA ALA A 11 -5.39 14.67 13.02
C ALA A 11 -5.59 15.08 11.55
N ALA A 12 -4.75 14.57 10.64
CA ALA A 12 -4.91 14.83 9.20
C ALA A 12 -6.15 14.13 8.61
N ILE A 13 -6.43 12.89 9.04
CA ILE A 13 -7.62 12.14 8.64
C ILE A 13 -8.88 12.86 9.11
N ASP A 14 -8.92 13.28 10.38
CA ASP A 14 -10.04 14.03 10.97
C ASP A 14 -10.25 15.39 10.30
N ALA A 15 -9.18 16.01 9.82
CA ALA A 15 -9.22 17.24 9.01
C ALA A 15 -9.72 17.00 7.57
N GLY A 16 -10.01 15.75 7.18
CA GLY A 16 -10.55 15.41 5.86
C GLY A 16 -9.48 15.23 4.79
N ALA A 17 -8.28 14.75 5.15
CA ALA A 17 -7.24 14.44 4.18
C ALA A 17 -7.78 13.51 3.07
N PRO A 18 -7.65 13.87 1.78
CA PRO A 18 -8.22 13.08 0.69
C PRO A 18 -7.35 11.88 0.30
N LEU A 19 -6.05 11.93 0.58
CA LEU A 19 -5.08 10.89 0.25
C LEU A 19 -4.11 10.62 1.40
N VAL A 20 -3.64 9.38 1.47
CA VAL A 20 -2.53 8.95 2.34
C VAL A 20 -1.50 8.21 1.49
N MET A 21 -0.22 8.52 1.69
CA MET A 21 0.90 7.86 1.02
C MET A 21 1.48 6.77 1.93
N THR A 22 1.70 5.58 1.39
CA THR A 22 2.41 4.50 2.11
C THR A 22 3.88 4.84 2.25
N ALA A 23 4.57 4.33 3.25
CA ALA A 23 6.01 4.55 3.43
C ALA A 23 6.84 3.35 2.94
N PHE A 24 8.14 3.58 2.66
CA PHE A 24 9.09 2.54 2.27
C PHE A 24 9.44 1.55 3.40
N ASN A 25 9.23 1.93 4.66
CA ASN A 25 9.73 1.16 5.78
C ASN A 25 8.97 -0.16 5.98
N THR A 26 9.69 -1.15 6.48
CA THR A 26 9.09 -2.41 6.93
C THR A 26 8.48 -2.23 8.32
N PHE A 27 7.24 -2.68 8.49
CA PHE A 27 6.63 -2.86 9.79
C PHE A 27 6.50 -4.36 10.07
N GLN A 28 7.11 -4.83 11.16
CA GLN A 28 7.17 -6.25 11.52
C GLN A 28 7.70 -7.17 10.39
N GLY A 29 8.69 -6.68 9.64
CA GLY A 29 9.31 -7.45 8.55
C GLY A 29 8.57 -7.42 7.22
N GLN A 30 7.44 -6.71 7.11
CA GLN A 30 6.72 -6.51 5.85
C GLN A 30 6.70 -5.03 5.44
N PRO A 31 7.02 -4.68 4.18
CA PRO A 31 6.88 -3.33 3.65
C PRO A 31 5.49 -2.76 3.90
N ALA A 32 5.40 -1.51 4.35
CA ALA A 32 4.13 -0.88 4.70
C ALA A 32 3.13 -0.88 3.53
N THR A 33 3.62 -0.71 2.29
CA THR A 33 2.81 -0.76 1.05
C THR A 33 2.07 -2.08 0.85
N GLY A 34 2.65 -3.20 1.27
CA GLY A 34 2.02 -4.53 1.21
C GLY A 34 1.39 -5.00 2.53
N ASN A 35 1.47 -4.19 3.59
CA ASN A 35 1.08 -4.63 4.93
C ASN A 35 -0.43 -4.46 5.16
N TYR A 36 -1.17 -5.57 5.07
CA TYR A 36 -2.62 -5.58 5.28
C TYR A 36 -3.01 -5.08 6.67
N HIS A 37 -2.29 -5.49 7.72
CA HIS A 37 -2.61 -5.08 9.08
C HIS A 37 -2.49 -3.55 9.23
N LEU A 38 -1.41 -2.96 8.72
CA LEU A 38 -1.20 -1.51 8.79
C LEU A 38 -2.23 -0.73 7.97
N MET A 39 -2.50 -1.15 6.74
CA MET A 39 -3.34 -0.38 5.82
C MET A 39 -4.85 -0.64 6.01
N ARG A 40 -5.25 -1.87 6.34
CA ARG A 40 -6.67 -2.20 6.53
C ARG A 40 -7.09 -2.11 7.98
N ASP A 41 -6.39 -2.80 8.88
CA ASP A 41 -6.83 -2.84 10.28
C ASP A 41 -6.56 -1.50 10.97
N ILE A 42 -5.35 -0.98 10.87
CA ILE A 42 -5.01 0.27 11.56
C ILE A 42 -5.60 1.47 10.79
N LEU A 43 -5.13 1.74 9.57
CA LEU A 43 -5.49 2.97 8.87
C LEU A 43 -6.99 3.07 8.54
N ARG A 44 -7.60 2.01 8.00
CA ARG A 44 -9.02 2.06 7.60
C ARG A 44 -9.99 1.72 8.73
N ARG A 45 -9.74 0.68 9.55
CA ARG A 45 -10.67 0.27 10.63
C ARG A 45 -10.47 1.05 11.93
N GLU A 46 -9.23 1.19 12.43
CA GLU A 46 -8.97 1.92 13.68
C GLU A 46 -9.05 3.44 13.49
N LEU A 47 -8.35 4.00 12.49
CA LEU A 47 -8.29 5.45 12.27
C LEU A 47 -9.45 5.99 11.40
N GLY A 48 -10.23 5.10 10.78
CA GLY A 48 -11.43 5.46 10.01
C GLY A 48 -11.18 6.07 8.63
N PHE A 49 -9.96 5.98 8.07
CA PHE A 49 -9.65 6.60 6.77
C PHE A 49 -10.43 5.97 5.60
N GLN A 50 -11.15 6.81 4.85
CA GLN A 50 -11.94 6.41 3.67
C GLN A 50 -11.43 6.97 2.35
N GLY A 51 -10.31 7.71 2.35
CA GLY A 51 -9.73 8.27 1.15
C GLY A 51 -8.91 7.26 0.34
N LEU A 52 -8.15 7.81 -0.62
CA LEU A 52 -7.30 7.03 -1.50
C LEU A 52 -5.93 6.76 -0.87
N LEU A 53 -5.42 5.55 -1.05
CA LEU A 53 -4.03 5.24 -0.77
C LEU A 53 -3.18 5.31 -2.03
N ILE A 54 -2.06 6.00 -1.95
CA ILE A 54 -1.04 6.03 -3.00
C ILE A 54 0.25 5.37 -2.50
N SER A 55 0.89 4.56 -3.33
CA SER A 55 2.21 4.03 -3.01
C SER A 55 3.23 5.16 -3.01
N ASP A 56 4.32 5.01 -2.26
CA ASP A 56 5.51 5.82 -2.51
C ASP A 56 6.13 5.43 -3.86
N TRP A 57 7.13 6.19 -4.32
CA TRP A 57 7.80 5.98 -5.59
C TRP A 57 8.41 4.57 -5.67
N ASP A 58 7.93 3.73 -6.59
CA ASP A 58 8.38 2.34 -6.80
C ASP A 58 8.21 1.39 -5.59
N ALA A 59 7.48 1.81 -4.55
CA ALA A 59 7.36 1.04 -3.31
C ALA A 59 6.69 -0.34 -3.49
N ILE A 60 5.88 -0.52 -4.55
CA ILE A 60 5.32 -1.83 -4.88
C ILE A 60 6.40 -2.73 -5.49
N GLY A 61 7.24 -2.19 -6.39
CA GLY A 61 8.37 -2.92 -6.98
C GLY A 61 9.41 -3.33 -5.94
N GLU A 62 9.68 -2.44 -4.99
CA GLU A 62 10.62 -2.70 -3.89
C GLU A 62 10.23 -3.89 -3.02
N MET A 63 8.96 -4.31 -2.98
CA MET A 63 8.56 -5.51 -2.23
C MET A 63 9.24 -6.79 -2.73
N VAL A 64 9.62 -6.82 -4.02
CA VAL A 64 10.43 -7.89 -4.61
C VAL A 64 11.87 -7.81 -4.11
N ALA A 65 12.45 -6.61 -4.09
CA ALA A 65 13.80 -6.38 -3.58
C ALA A 65 13.93 -6.67 -2.07
N HIS A 66 12.87 -6.36 -1.30
CA HIS A 66 12.75 -6.71 0.11
C HIS A 66 12.50 -8.21 0.36
N GLY A 67 12.31 -9.01 -0.69
CA GLY A 67 12.11 -10.46 -0.59
C GLY A 67 10.73 -10.86 -0.06
N THR A 68 9.78 -9.92 -0.04
CA THR A 68 8.40 -10.16 0.43
C THR A 68 7.41 -10.51 -0.67
N ALA A 69 7.80 -10.31 -1.93
CA ALA A 69 7.06 -10.72 -3.11
C ALA A 69 7.97 -11.52 -4.04
N ALA A 70 7.41 -12.56 -4.69
CA ALA A 70 8.16 -13.41 -5.62
C ALA A 70 8.52 -12.68 -6.92
N ASP A 71 7.62 -11.82 -7.40
CA ASP A 71 7.77 -11.01 -8.59
C ASP A 71 6.85 -9.78 -8.52
N LEU A 72 6.90 -8.95 -9.57
CA LEU A 72 6.11 -7.71 -9.64
C LEU A 72 4.59 -7.99 -9.69
N GLN A 73 4.16 -9.18 -10.13
CA GLN A 73 2.75 -9.55 -10.16
C GLN A 73 2.25 -9.92 -8.77
N ASP A 74 3.01 -10.71 -8.02
CA ASP A 74 2.74 -11.02 -6.62
C ASP A 74 2.73 -9.74 -5.78
N ALA A 75 3.72 -8.86 -5.98
CA ALA A 75 3.76 -7.55 -5.35
C ALA A 75 2.49 -6.72 -5.61
N ALA A 76 2.04 -6.67 -6.88
CA ALA A 76 0.80 -6.00 -7.24
C ALA A 76 -0.43 -6.58 -6.53
N GLN A 77 -0.52 -7.91 -6.41
CA GLN A 77 -1.62 -8.57 -5.70
C GLN A 77 -1.61 -8.25 -4.20
N GLN A 78 -0.43 -8.23 -3.58
CA GLN A 78 -0.28 -7.90 -2.16
C GLN A 78 -0.68 -6.44 -1.88
N ALA A 79 -0.21 -5.49 -2.70
CA ALA A 79 -0.56 -4.07 -2.57
C ALA A 79 -2.07 -3.81 -2.75
N LEU A 80 -2.73 -4.46 -3.72
CA LEU A 80 -4.19 -4.36 -3.89
C LEU A 80 -4.95 -4.94 -2.69
N LYS A 81 -4.50 -6.08 -2.15
CA LYS A 81 -5.10 -6.67 -0.94
C LYS A 81 -4.95 -5.73 0.26
N ALA A 82 -3.77 -5.14 0.44
CA ALA A 82 -3.51 -4.12 1.46
C ALA A 82 -4.34 -2.85 1.26
N GLY A 83 -4.79 -2.59 0.02
CA GLY A 83 -5.71 -1.49 -0.30
C GLY A 83 -5.04 -0.23 -0.76
N VAL A 84 -3.87 -0.38 -1.41
CA VAL A 84 -3.19 0.68 -2.15
C VAL A 84 -3.92 0.89 -3.47
N ASP A 85 -4.47 2.08 -3.68
CA ASP A 85 -5.33 2.39 -4.82
C ASP A 85 -4.53 2.89 -6.04
N ILE A 86 -3.41 3.57 -5.80
CA ILE A 86 -2.56 4.18 -6.84
C ILE A 86 -1.14 3.62 -6.74
N ASP A 87 -0.64 3.05 -7.83
CA ASP A 87 0.76 2.65 -8.02
C ASP A 87 1.57 3.84 -8.61
N MET A 88 2.50 4.36 -7.83
CA MET A 88 3.42 5.41 -8.26
C MET A 88 4.69 4.80 -8.85
N MET A 89 4.78 4.81 -10.18
CA MET A 89 5.98 4.51 -10.97
C MET A 89 6.52 3.06 -10.93
N SER A 90 5.92 2.14 -10.16
CA SER A 90 6.37 0.73 -10.14
C SER A 90 5.90 -0.10 -11.35
N MET A 91 4.87 0.38 -12.07
CA MET A 91 4.22 -0.31 -13.20
C MET A 91 3.66 -1.71 -12.84
N ALA A 92 3.48 -2.00 -11.56
CA ALA A 92 3.08 -3.30 -11.04
C ALA A 92 1.63 -3.61 -11.41
N TYR A 93 0.73 -2.62 -11.30
CA TYR A 93 -0.69 -2.82 -11.62
C TYR A 93 -0.94 -3.06 -13.11
N LEU A 94 -0.07 -2.56 -14.00
CA LEU A 94 -0.13 -2.85 -15.44
C LEU A 94 0.15 -4.32 -15.76
N LYS A 95 0.90 -5.03 -14.91
CA LYS A 95 1.17 -6.46 -15.10
C LYS A 95 -0.04 -7.34 -14.78
N LEU A 96 -0.97 -6.85 -13.95
CA LEU A 96 -2.20 -7.59 -13.61
C LEU A 96 -3.21 -7.60 -14.77
N THR A 97 -3.29 -6.53 -15.55
CA THR A 97 -4.25 -6.43 -16.67
C THR A 97 -3.78 -7.15 -17.92
N ALA A 98 -2.46 -7.25 -18.13
CA ALA A 98 -1.87 -7.92 -19.29
C ALA A 98 -2.19 -9.41 -19.41
N GLN A 99 -2.64 -10.08 -18.34
CA GLN A 99 -3.06 -11.50 -18.38
C GLN A 99 -4.52 -11.71 -18.80
N LYS A 100 -5.37 -10.67 -18.82
CA LYS A 100 -6.80 -10.84 -19.18
C LYS A 100 -7.10 -10.83 -20.68
N ASN A 101 -6.10 -10.66 -21.54
CA ASN A 101 -6.23 -10.91 -22.98
C ASN A 101 -5.29 -12.06 -23.41
N PRO A 102 -5.68 -13.33 -23.19
CA PRO A 102 -5.28 -14.35 -24.13
C PRO A 102 -6.01 -14.03 -25.45
N SER A 103 -5.25 -13.81 -26.51
CA SER A 103 -5.77 -13.72 -27.87
C SER A 103 -6.63 -14.96 -28.20
N SER A 104 -7.94 -14.78 -28.28
CA SER A 104 -8.89 -15.56 -29.11
C SER A 104 -10.28 -14.93 -29.03
#